data_AF-A0A843S6H9-F1
#
_entry.id   AF-A0A843S6H9-F1
#
_cell.length_a   1.000
_cell.length_b   1.000
_cell.length_c   1.000
_cell.angle_alpha   90.00
_cell.angle_beta   90.00
_cell.angle_gamma   90.00
#
_symmetry.space_group_name_H-M   'P 1'
#
loop_
_entity.id
_entity.type
_entity.pdbx_description
1 polymer ?
#
loop_
_entity_poly.entity_id
_entity_poly.type
_entity_poly.pdbx_seq_one_letter_code
_entity_poly.pdbx_strand_id
1 'polypeptide(L)'
;MGHIISPPWSSIVAYDLNTGTIQWKRPLGEDEQAVEEGGKETGMLRGGERRGIIVTSTGLLFVNGPDGKLRAYDAANGEVLWTYQLPAGTQGIPAMYEAKGLQFLVVPSSAQPSFGSERRGRGRADDAVRGYIAFALPAGVGSEQ
;
A
#
# COMPACT_ATOMS: atom_id res chain seq x y z
N MET A 1 17.93 15.63 -9.77
CA MET A 1 18.21 15.24 -11.18
C MET A 1 16.84 15.05 -11.81
N GLY A 2 16.39 15.97 -12.68
CA GLY A 2 14.97 16.07 -13.03
C GLY A 2 14.39 14.81 -13.67
N HIS A 3 13.25 14.34 -13.17
CA HIS A 3 12.50 13.25 -13.78
C HIS A 3 12.04 13.64 -15.20
N ILE A 4 12.24 12.75 -16.19
CA ILE A 4 11.81 12.98 -17.59
C ILE A 4 10.29 13.00 -17.72
N ILE A 5 9.58 12.30 -16.82
CA ILE A 5 8.12 12.25 -16.75
C ILE A 5 7.70 12.85 -15.40
N SER A 6 6.82 13.83 -15.43
CA SER A 6 6.28 14.45 -14.23
C SER A 6 5.34 13.51 -13.47
N PRO A 7 5.32 13.57 -12.12
CA PRO A 7 4.34 12.84 -11.31
C PRO A 7 2.88 13.30 -11.55
N PRO A 8 1.86 12.51 -11.15
CA PRO A 8 1.96 11.26 -10.40
C PRO A 8 2.34 10.04 -11.25
N TRP A 9 3.32 9.25 -10.81
CA TRP A 9 3.76 8.04 -11.54
C TRP A 9 2.89 6.81 -11.31
N SER A 10 2.11 6.81 -10.23
CA SER A 10 1.13 5.77 -9.95
C SER A 10 -0.06 6.34 -9.23
N SER A 11 -1.25 5.86 -9.56
CA SER A 11 -2.49 6.25 -8.91
C SER A 11 -3.37 5.04 -8.63
N ILE A 12 -4.17 5.13 -7.58
CA ILE A 12 -5.36 4.31 -7.40
C ILE A 12 -6.53 5.06 -8.03
N VAL A 13 -7.34 4.35 -8.81
CA VAL A 13 -8.49 4.93 -9.51
C VAL A 13 -9.73 4.09 -9.19
N ALA A 14 -10.79 4.74 -8.71
CA ALA A 14 -12.10 4.12 -8.57
C ALA A 14 -13.00 4.53 -9.72
N TYR A 15 -13.59 3.55 -10.37
CA TYR A 15 -14.59 3.74 -11.42
C TYR A 15 -15.97 3.32 -10.91
N ASP A 16 -16.99 4.09 -11.25
CA ASP A 16 -18.37 3.62 -11.20
C ASP A 16 -18.64 2.77 -12.46
N LEU A 17 -18.92 1.49 -12.26
CA LEU A 17 -19.16 0.55 -13.35
C LEU A 17 -20.56 0.67 -13.97
N ASN A 18 -21.50 1.37 -13.31
CA ASN A 18 -22.81 1.64 -13.89
C ASN A 18 -22.74 2.75 -14.95
N THR A 19 -21.94 3.78 -14.69
CA THR A 19 -21.82 4.97 -15.55
C THR A 19 -20.54 5.02 -16.37
N GLY A 20 -19.53 4.21 -16.03
CA GLY A 20 -18.20 4.24 -16.64
C GLY A 20 -17.37 5.46 -16.25
N THR A 21 -17.77 6.20 -15.21
CA THR A 21 -17.11 7.44 -14.78
C THR A 21 -16.08 7.20 -13.68
N ILE A 22 -15.08 8.07 -13.58
CA ILE A 22 -14.12 8.06 -12.47
C ILE A 22 -14.79 8.73 -11.27
N GLN A 23 -14.94 7.99 -10.17
CA GLN A 23 -15.42 8.57 -8.91
C GLN A 23 -14.31 9.37 -8.22
N TRP A 24 -13.12 8.79 -8.14
CA TRP A 24 -11.95 9.45 -7.59
C TRP A 24 -10.66 8.85 -8.15
N LYS A 25 -9.59 9.65 -8.09
CA LYS A 25 -8.23 9.27 -8.43
C LYS A 25 -7.29 9.85 -7.39
N ARG A 26 -6.43 9.01 -6.81
CA ARG A 26 -5.44 9.40 -5.79
C ARG A 26 -4.06 8.87 -6.13
N PRO A 27 -2.96 9.62 -5.89
CA PRO A 27 -1.63 9.05 -5.98
C PRO A 27 -1.48 7.88 -5.01
N LEU A 28 -0.84 6.81 -5.48
CA LEU A 28 -0.47 5.70 -4.61
C LEU A 28 0.84 6.08 -3.91
N GLY A 29 0.73 6.58 -2.68
CA GLY A 29 1.84 7.03 -1.84
C GLY A 29 2.64 8.18 -2.43
N GLU A 30 3.88 8.33 -1.94
CA GLU A 30 4.82 9.34 -2.41
C GLU A 30 6.20 8.71 -2.57
N ASP A 31 6.90 9.12 -3.62
CA ASP A 31 8.32 8.85 -3.81
C ASP A 31 9.15 9.82 -2.96
N GLU A 32 10.01 9.27 -2.10
CA GLU A 32 10.79 10.05 -1.13
C GLU A 32 11.77 11.03 -1.84
N GLN A 33 12.36 10.64 -2.97
CA GLN A 33 13.31 11.51 -3.69
C GLN A 33 12.57 12.70 -4.30
N ALA A 34 11.42 12.42 -4.92
CA ALA A 34 10.61 13.47 -5.51
C ALA A 34 10.10 14.47 -4.46
N VAL A 35 9.76 14.00 -3.25
CA VAL A 35 9.35 14.87 -2.14
C VAL A 35 10.52 15.71 -1.61
N GLU A 36 11.74 15.14 -1.52
CA GLU A 36 12.95 15.90 -1.17
C GLU A 36 13.24 17.03 -2.17
N GLU A 37 12.95 16.80 -3.46
CA GLU A 37 13.05 17.81 -4.52
C GLU A 37 11.86 18.79 -4.55
N GLY A 38 10.93 18.70 -3.58
CA GLY A 38 9.78 19.60 -3.43
C GLY A 38 8.49 19.14 -4.13
N GLY A 39 8.47 17.92 -4.68
CA GLY A 39 7.30 17.28 -5.25
C GLY A 39 6.24 16.97 -4.20
N LYS A 40 4.98 16.96 -4.63
CA LYS A 40 3.81 16.57 -3.80
C LYS A 40 2.93 15.65 -4.62
N GLU A 41 2.20 14.77 -3.95
CA GLU A 41 1.24 13.87 -4.61
C GLU A 41 1.90 13.05 -5.73
N THR A 42 3.14 12.62 -5.48
CA THR A 42 4.04 12.14 -6.53
C THR A 42 3.67 10.75 -7.04
N GLY A 43 2.88 10.01 -6.26
CA GLY A 43 2.77 8.58 -6.44
C GLY A 43 4.14 7.92 -6.26
N MET A 44 4.24 6.65 -6.61
CA MET A 44 5.50 5.93 -6.57
C MET A 44 5.82 5.39 -7.95
N LEU A 45 7.09 5.49 -8.34
CA LEU A 45 7.55 4.85 -9.55
C LEU A 45 7.30 3.33 -9.44
N ARG A 46 6.66 2.75 -10.46
CA ARG A 46 6.21 1.34 -10.47
C ARG A 46 5.26 0.99 -9.31
N GLY A 47 4.49 1.95 -8.82
CA GLY A 47 3.59 1.78 -7.67
C GLY A 47 2.55 0.65 -7.86
N GLY A 48 2.03 0.45 -9.07
CA GLY A 48 1.03 -0.60 -9.34
C GLY A 48 1.61 -1.95 -9.76
N GLU A 49 2.87 -2.03 -10.18
CA GLU A 49 3.43 -3.25 -10.74
C GLU A 49 3.59 -4.32 -9.66
N ARG A 50 3.11 -5.55 -9.93
CA ARG A 50 3.24 -6.73 -9.05
C ARG A 50 2.73 -6.50 -7.62
N ARG A 51 1.76 -5.59 -7.46
CA ARG A 51 1.10 -5.25 -6.20
C ARG A 51 -0.39 -5.48 -6.31
N GLY A 52 -1.02 -5.73 -5.19
CA GLY A 52 -2.43 -6.08 -5.13
C GLY A 52 -3.25 -5.06 -4.36
N ILE A 53 -4.53 -5.00 -4.70
CA ILE A 53 -5.53 -4.23 -3.98
C ILE A 53 -6.55 -5.23 -3.42
N ILE A 54 -6.88 -5.10 -2.14
CA ILE A 54 -8.05 -5.77 -1.55
C ILE A 54 -9.08 -4.71 -1.23
N VAL A 55 -10.30 -4.88 -1.71
CA VAL A 55 -11.46 -4.06 -1.32
C VAL A 55 -12.36 -4.91 -0.43
N THR A 56 -12.72 -4.39 0.74
CA THR A 56 -13.59 -5.07 1.71
C THR A 56 -15.03 -4.58 1.58
N SER A 57 -15.98 -5.41 2.02
CA SER A 57 -17.40 -5.02 2.12
C SER A 57 -17.64 -3.89 3.12
N THR A 58 -16.71 -3.67 4.05
CA THR A 58 -16.78 -2.60 5.05
C THR A 58 -16.28 -1.25 4.53
N GLY A 59 -15.95 -1.15 3.24
CA GLY A 59 -15.48 0.10 2.63
C GLY A 59 -14.00 0.40 2.87
N LEU A 60 -13.19 -0.60 3.21
CA LEU A 60 -11.73 -0.46 3.30
C LEU A 60 -11.05 -0.97 2.03
N LEU A 61 -10.01 -0.27 1.60
CA LEU A 61 -9.18 -0.65 0.48
C LEU A 61 -7.72 -0.77 0.94
N PHE A 62 -7.13 -1.96 0.86
CA PHE A 62 -5.75 -2.21 1.26
C PHE A 62 -4.82 -2.30 0.04
N VAL A 63 -3.71 -1.55 0.07
CA VAL A 63 -2.68 -1.58 -0.98
C VAL A 63 -1.29 -1.61 -0.37
N ASN A 64 -0.44 -2.50 -0.88
CA ASN A 64 0.99 -2.51 -0.60
C ASN A 64 1.78 -1.73 -1.67
N GLY A 65 2.82 -1.00 -1.27
CA GLY A 65 3.59 -0.09 -2.14
C GLY A 65 5.07 -0.48 -2.29
N PRO A 66 5.78 0.02 -3.33
CA PRO A 66 7.22 -0.22 -3.52
C PRO A 66 8.10 0.39 -2.44
N ASP A 67 7.58 1.35 -1.69
CA ASP A 67 8.18 1.92 -0.49
C ASP A 67 8.10 1.00 0.74
N GLY A 68 7.60 -0.22 0.57
CA GLY A 68 7.48 -1.20 1.64
C GLY A 68 6.38 -0.85 2.64
N LYS A 69 5.45 0.04 2.29
CA LYS A 69 4.32 0.36 3.17
C LYS A 69 3.07 -0.38 2.73
N LEU A 70 2.30 -0.83 3.72
CA LEU A 70 0.92 -1.25 3.57
C LEU A 70 0.03 -0.08 3.99
N ARG A 71 -1.01 0.20 3.21
CA ARG A 71 -1.95 1.30 3.47
C ARG A 71 -3.37 0.79 3.44
N ALA A 72 -4.20 1.32 4.32
CA ALA A 72 -5.65 1.20 4.25
C ALA A 72 -6.23 2.55 3.82
N TYR A 73 -7.12 2.51 2.84
CA TYR A 73 -7.82 3.65 2.30
C TYR A 73 -9.32 3.52 2.57
N ASP A 74 -10.00 4.65 2.70
CA ASP A 74 -11.45 4.72 2.56
C ASP A 74 -11.79 4.48 1.07
N ALA A 75 -12.62 3.49 0.79
CA ALA A 75 -12.96 3.11 -0.58
C ALA A 75 -13.86 4.13 -1.29
N ALA A 76 -14.61 4.96 -0.55
CA ALA A 76 -15.54 5.94 -1.11
C ALA A 76 -14.83 7.21 -1.59
N ASN A 77 -13.74 7.62 -0.94
CA ASN A 77 -13.07 8.89 -1.26
C ASN A 77 -11.54 8.78 -1.51
N GLY A 78 -10.95 7.60 -1.27
CA GLY A 78 -9.51 7.35 -1.46
C GLY A 78 -8.61 7.99 -0.41
N GLU A 79 -9.15 8.43 0.73
CA GLU A 79 -8.38 8.97 1.86
C GLU A 79 -7.57 7.84 2.54
N VAL A 80 -6.33 8.13 2.93
CA VAL A 80 -5.52 7.18 3.70
C VAL A 80 -5.97 7.19 5.15
N LEU A 81 -6.52 6.07 5.61
CA LEU A 81 -6.98 5.90 7.00
C LEU A 81 -5.88 5.33 7.91
N TRP A 82 -5.01 4.49 7.36
CA TRP A 82 -3.95 3.83 8.12
C TRP A 82 -2.76 3.49 7.23
N THR A 83 -1.55 3.51 7.81
CA THR A 83 -0.31 3.13 7.14
C THR A 83 0.57 2.34 8.09
N TYR A 84 1.21 1.30 7.56
CA TYR A 84 2.19 0.49 8.27
C TYR A 84 3.44 0.27 7.44
N GLN A 85 4.60 0.49 8.05
CA GLN A 85 5.89 0.18 7.43
C GLN A 85 6.22 -1.30 7.62
N LEU A 86 6.29 -2.04 6.52
CA LEU A 86 6.69 -3.44 6.56
C LEU A 86 8.20 -3.53 6.89
N PRO A 87 8.64 -4.58 7.61
CA PRO A 87 10.04 -4.83 7.94
C PRO A 87 10.96 -4.97 6.71
N ALA A 88 10.47 -5.62 5.67
CA ALA A 88 11.13 -5.74 4.38
C ALA A 88 10.23 -5.19 3.25
N GLY A 89 10.81 -5.03 2.06
CA GLY A 89 10.05 -4.65 0.87
C GLY A 89 8.97 -5.68 0.51
N THR A 90 8.02 -5.24 -0.31
CA THR A 90 6.85 -6.04 -0.67
C THR A 90 6.68 -6.14 -2.18
N GLN A 91 6.50 -7.38 -2.63
CA GLN A 91 6.18 -7.79 -3.98
C GLN A 91 5.16 -8.93 -3.86
N GLY A 92 4.12 -8.91 -4.68
CA GLY A 92 3.00 -9.83 -4.59
C GLY A 92 1.71 -9.17 -4.10
N ILE A 93 0.63 -9.94 -4.16
CA ILE A 93 -0.73 -9.51 -3.86
C ILE A 93 -1.06 -9.91 -2.41
N PRO A 94 -1.53 -8.98 -1.56
CA PRO A 94 -2.07 -9.33 -0.25
C PRO A 94 -3.24 -10.31 -0.38
N ALA A 95 -3.50 -11.10 0.66
CA ALA A 95 -4.66 -11.98 0.73
C ALA A 95 -5.46 -11.71 2.01
N MET A 96 -6.77 -11.92 1.96
CA MET A 96 -7.61 -11.99 3.16
C MET A 96 -8.18 -13.40 3.34
N TYR A 97 -8.21 -13.87 4.59
CA TYR A 97 -8.85 -15.12 4.96
C TYR A 97 -9.39 -15.05 6.39
N GLU A 98 -10.28 -15.97 6.72
CA GLU A 98 -10.76 -16.16 8.08
C GLU A 98 -10.16 -17.43 8.67
N ALA A 99 -9.73 -17.38 9.93
CA ALA A 99 -9.33 -18.56 10.68
C ALA A 99 -9.73 -18.41 12.14
N LYS A 100 -10.37 -19.44 12.71
CA LYS A 100 -10.80 -19.46 14.12
C LYS A 100 -11.65 -18.24 14.50
N GLY A 101 -12.53 -17.78 13.60
CA GLY A 101 -13.42 -16.64 13.82
C GLY A 101 -12.74 -15.26 13.76
N LEU A 102 -11.47 -15.20 13.34
CA LEU A 102 -10.75 -13.94 13.13
C LEU A 102 -10.46 -13.75 11.64
N GLN A 103 -10.69 -12.52 11.16
CA GLN A 103 -10.32 -12.12 9.81
C GLN A 103 -8.86 -11.64 9.81
N PHE A 104 -8.09 -12.14 8.85
CA PHE A 104 -6.68 -11.83 8.67
C PHE A 104 -6.45 -11.18 7.32
N LEU A 105 -5.64 -10.13 7.33
CA LEU A 105 -4.97 -9.60 6.15
C LEU A 105 -3.52 -10.08 6.16
N VAL A 106 -3.11 -10.80 5.12
CA VAL A 106 -1.75 -11.34 5.00
C VAL A 106 -1.02 -10.72 3.83
N VAL A 107 0.15 -10.16 4.14
CA VAL A 107 0.93 -9.34 3.21
C VAL A 107 2.33 -9.91 3.07
N PRO A 108 2.83 -10.11 1.83
CA PRO A 108 4.22 -10.51 1.62
C PRO A 108 5.16 -9.35 1.97
N SER A 109 6.10 -9.60 2.87
CA SER A 109 7.21 -8.70 3.24
C SER A 109 8.51 -9.47 3.12
N SER A 110 8.93 -9.76 1.90
CA SER A 110 10.10 -10.61 1.63
C SER A 110 11.00 -10.09 0.52
N ALA A 111 10.59 -9.01 -0.15
CA ALA A 111 11.31 -8.46 -1.29
C ALA A 111 12.33 -7.41 -0.86
N GLN A 112 13.32 -7.18 -1.71
CA GLN A 112 14.13 -5.98 -1.62
C GLN A 112 13.22 -4.77 -1.94
N PRO A 113 13.13 -3.76 -1.06
CA PRO A 113 12.38 -2.57 -1.39
C PRO A 113 13.01 -1.91 -2.62
N SER A 114 12.19 -1.62 -3.63
CA SER A 114 12.66 -1.34 -4.98
C SER A 114 12.77 0.16 -5.28
N PHE A 115 11.97 1.00 -4.61
CA PHE A 115 11.94 2.46 -4.79
C PHE A 115 11.63 3.15 -3.45
N GLY A 116 12.04 4.42 -3.30
CA GLY A 116 12.01 5.15 -2.01
C GLY A 116 13.10 4.73 -1.01
N SER A 117 13.53 3.46 -1.00
CA SER A 117 14.49 2.95 -0.02
C SER A 117 15.98 2.96 -0.44
N GLU A 118 16.30 3.33 -1.69
CA GLU A 118 17.66 3.17 -2.25
C GLU A 118 18.76 3.82 -1.39
N ARG A 119 18.43 4.89 -0.64
CA ARG A 119 19.34 5.57 0.29
C ARG A 119 19.35 5.02 1.72
N ARG A 120 18.44 4.13 2.13
CA ARG A 120 18.46 3.50 3.47
C ARG A 120 19.58 2.46 3.67
N GLY A 121 20.43 2.28 2.66
CA GLY A 121 21.61 1.41 2.69
C GLY A 121 21.22 -0.06 2.52
N ARG A 122 21.96 -0.78 1.66
CA ARG A 122 21.77 -2.24 1.46
C ARG A 122 21.83 -3.03 2.77
N GLY A 123 22.58 -2.54 3.77
CA GLY A 123 22.81 -3.22 5.04
C GLY A 123 21.57 -3.42 5.92
N ARG A 124 20.54 -2.56 5.85
CA ARG A 124 19.32 -2.73 6.68
C ARG A 124 18.36 -3.78 6.11
N ALA A 125 18.49 -4.10 4.83
CA ALA A 125 17.63 -5.07 4.15
C ALA A 125 18.09 -6.53 4.34
N ASP A 126 19.36 -6.75 4.69
CA ASP A 126 19.90 -8.09 4.92
C ASP A 126 19.49 -8.65 6.30
N ASP A 127 19.29 -7.79 7.30
CA ASP A 127 18.80 -8.17 8.64
C ASP A 127 17.26 -8.09 8.77
N ALA A 128 16.56 -7.67 7.72
CA ALA A 128 15.11 -7.51 7.78
C ALA A 128 14.40 -8.87 7.90
N VAL A 129 13.44 -8.98 8.82
CA VAL A 129 12.59 -10.17 8.92
C VAL A 129 11.77 -10.30 7.65
N ARG A 130 12.08 -11.34 6.85
CA ARG A 130 11.41 -11.64 5.59
C ARG A 130 10.36 -12.73 5.80
N GLY A 131 9.17 -12.53 5.25
CA GLY A 131 8.09 -13.52 5.32
C GLY A 131 6.73 -12.93 5.00
N TYR A 132 5.68 -13.65 5.39
CA TYR A 132 4.32 -13.14 5.37
C TYR A 132 4.00 -12.50 6.73
N ILE A 133 3.37 -11.33 6.71
CA ILE A 133 2.91 -10.63 7.91
C ILE A 133 1.40 -10.68 7.92
N ALA A 134 0.84 -11.15 9.04
CA ALA A 134 -0.60 -11.25 9.26
C ALA A 134 -1.07 -10.15 10.21
N PHE A 135 -2.08 -9.40 9.79
CA PHE A 135 -2.77 -8.38 10.57
C PHE A 135 -4.17 -8.87 10.90
N ALA A 136 -4.59 -8.66 12.14
CA ALA A 136 -5.96 -8.86 12.59
C ALA A 136 -6.27 -7.84 13.68
N LEU A 137 -7.55 -7.50 13.86
CA LEU A 137 -7.98 -6.74 15.02
C LEU A 137 -7.83 -7.61 16.28
N PRO A 138 -7.60 -7.01 17.47
CA PRO A 138 -7.61 -7.75 18.72
C PRO A 138 -8.94 -8.49 18.91
N ALA A 139 -8.86 -9.72 19.41
CA ALA A 139 -10.06 -10.48 19.76
C ALA A 139 -10.87 -9.71 20.83
N GLY A 140 -12.15 -9.43 20.55
CA GLY A 140 -13.07 -8.78 21.49
C GLY A 140 -13.47 -7.34 21.17
N VAL A 141 -12.97 -6.72 20.10
CA VAL A 141 -13.37 -5.35 19.68
C VAL A 141 -14.70 -5.35 18.87
N GLY A 142 -15.49 -6.43 18.94
CA GLY A 142 -16.68 -6.66 18.11
C GLY A 142 -17.92 -7.06 18.89
N SER A 143 -18.12 -6.49 20.08
CA SER A 143 -19.39 -6.61 20.81
C SER A 143 -19.67 -5.36 21.64
N GLU A 144 -19.94 -4.24 20.96
CA GLU A 144 -20.88 -3.28 21.54
C GLU A 144 -22.29 -3.68 21.08
N GLN A 145 -23.15 -3.93 22.07
CA GLN A 145 -24.58 -4.18 21.93
C GLN A 145 -25.32 -2.89 21.56
#